data_AF-A0A2U1J5G7-F1
#
_entry.id   AF-A0A2U1J5G7-F1
#
_cell.length_a   1.000
_cell.length_b   1.000
_cell.length_c   1.000
_cell.angle_alpha   90.00
_cell.angle_beta   90.00
_cell.angle_gamma   90.00
#
_symmetry.space_group_name_H-M   'P 1'
#
loop_
_entity.id
_entity.type
_entity.pdbx_description
1 polymer ?
#
loop_
_entity_poly.entity_id
_entity_poly.type
_entity_poly.pdbx_seq_one_letter_code
_entity_poly.pdbx_strand_id
1 'polypeptide(L)'
;MEQIKKDFAKYFYLEEKEKDLFISTNSWKFGGSRGLFGGQIVSQTLAAAILTVDPNYHIHARRSFVSRTVSAKQDGKPIYKMICSFQKEEESLTEHQFEMPKVYPEDHPIKMDIKDRNEMINKIHQDIKLFDQARMILKPAAPIDQELYESIENINQKHTIDGNPRIKPPHSFSWVKIDEDLSENSTQVNPVFLACISDFCLTATTLFPYVMGYNNQKIDRAMGASLDHSMWFHKKFRIDDWVLFEVESPTMVGSRGFLNGKFYSKDGTHLVTISQENLCRTGIHSEDVILEHQFKNFPVESLE
;
A
#
# COMPACT_ATOMS: atom_id res chain seq x y z
N MET A 1 25.84 8.92 5.73
CA MET A 1 24.84 9.89 6.23
C MET A 1 24.55 10.98 5.20
N GLU A 2 25.55 11.71 4.70
CA GLU A 2 25.35 12.77 3.70
C GLU A 2 24.56 12.34 2.46
N GLN A 3 24.85 11.15 1.89
CA GLN A 3 24.08 10.64 0.76
C GLN A 3 22.59 10.43 1.12
N ILE A 4 22.29 9.88 2.31
CA ILE A 4 20.91 9.69 2.80
C ILE A 4 20.17 11.03 2.88
N LYS A 5 20.82 12.07 3.41
CA LYS A 5 20.23 13.42 3.47
C LYS A 5 19.90 13.96 2.09
N LYS A 6 20.83 13.84 1.12
CA LYS A 6 20.61 14.27 -0.26
C LYS A 6 19.46 13.50 -0.91
N ASP A 7 19.43 12.19 -0.75
CA ASP A 7 18.38 11.34 -1.31
C ASP A 7 17.01 11.69 -0.71
N PHE A 8 16.92 11.94 0.59
CA PHE A 8 15.66 12.27 1.26
C PHE A 8 15.14 13.68 0.96
N ALA A 9 16.05 14.65 0.82
CA ALA A 9 15.69 15.97 0.31
C ALA A 9 15.16 15.88 -1.12
N LYS A 10 15.83 15.09 -1.98
CA LYS A 10 15.43 14.87 -3.38
C LYS A 10 14.07 14.20 -3.47
N TYR A 11 13.89 13.02 -2.88
CA TYR A 11 12.75 12.15 -3.18
C TYR A 11 11.55 12.30 -2.24
N PHE A 12 11.75 12.86 -1.04
CA PHE A 12 10.72 12.89 0.00
C PHE A 12 10.47 14.29 0.56
N TYR A 13 11.01 15.33 -0.08
CA TYR A 13 10.87 16.72 0.35
C TYR A 13 11.28 16.96 1.82
N LEU A 14 12.23 16.18 2.35
CA LEU A 14 12.59 16.24 3.77
C LEU A 14 13.99 16.82 3.97
N GLU A 15 14.06 17.91 4.72
CA GLU A 15 15.31 18.57 5.09
C GLU A 15 15.48 18.66 6.61
N GLU A 16 16.72 18.54 7.09
CA GLU A 16 17.07 18.77 8.49
C GLU A 16 17.24 20.27 8.75
N LYS A 17 16.50 20.81 9.71
CA LYS A 17 16.60 22.21 10.11
C LYS A 17 17.55 22.41 11.28
N GLU A 18 17.45 21.53 12.27
CA GLU A 18 18.34 21.42 13.43
C GLU A 18 18.32 19.96 13.90
N LYS A 19 19.17 19.64 14.87
CA LYS A 19 19.30 18.28 15.38
C LYS A 19 17.92 17.74 15.80
N ASP A 20 17.54 16.60 15.21
CA ASP A 20 16.27 15.89 15.46
C ASP A 20 14.99 16.69 15.08
N LEU A 21 15.13 17.78 14.30
CA LEU A 21 14.02 18.55 13.74
C LEU A 21 14.13 18.65 12.22
N PHE A 22 13.11 18.15 11.54
CA PHE A 22 13.03 18.10 10.10
C PHE A 22 11.81 18.88 9.58
N ILE A 23 11.92 19.40 8.37
CA ILE A 23 10.85 20.14 7.71
C ILE A 23 10.53 19.52 6.35
N SER A 24 9.23 19.41 6.06
CA SER A 24 8.77 19.10 4.71
C SER A 24 8.84 20.38 3.87
N THR A 25 9.60 20.39 2.79
CA THR A 25 9.78 21.56 1.92
C THR A 25 8.63 21.77 0.94
N ASN A 26 7.84 20.72 0.69
CA ASN A 26 6.69 20.79 -0.19
C ASN A 26 5.59 19.82 0.28
N SER A 27 4.37 19.98 -0.23
CA SER A 27 3.21 19.12 0.04
C SER A 27 2.73 18.50 -1.26
N TRP A 28 2.84 17.19 -1.36
CA TRP A 28 2.39 16.45 -2.53
C TRP A 28 0.88 16.20 -2.44
N LYS A 29 0.15 16.60 -3.48
CA LYS A 29 -1.31 16.44 -3.56
C LYS A 29 -1.66 15.38 -4.59
N PHE A 30 -1.99 14.18 -4.12
CA PHE A 30 -2.47 13.12 -4.97
C PHE A 30 -3.98 13.25 -5.24
N GLY A 31 -4.39 13.21 -6.52
CA GLY A 31 -5.81 13.11 -6.89
C GLY A 31 -6.71 14.28 -6.49
N GLY A 32 -6.16 15.47 -6.21
CA GLY A 32 -6.93 16.66 -5.84
C GLY A 32 -7.54 16.62 -4.43
N SER A 33 -7.06 15.74 -3.56
CA SER A 33 -7.50 15.67 -2.16
C SER A 33 -7.29 16.98 -1.41
N ARG A 34 -8.18 17.29 -0.46
CA ARG A 34 -8.07 18.47 0.39
C ARG A 34 -6.98 18.34 1.47
N GLY A 35 -6.63 17.11 1.86
CA GLY A 35 -5.61 16.82 2.86
C GLY A 35 -4.31 16.27 2.27
N LEU A 36 -3.27 16.21 3.10
CA LEU A 36 -2.03 15.51 2.80
C LEU A 36 -2.30 14.02 2.58
N PHE A 37 -1.58 13.41 1.64
CA PHE A 37 -1.60 11.97 1.46
C PHE A 37 -0.93 11.28 2.65
N GLY A 38 -1.56 10.23 3.20
CA GLY A 38 -1.05 9.53 4.39
C GLY A 38 0.34 8.92 4.15
N GLY A 39 0.53 8.28 3.00
CA GLY A 39 1.83 7.72 2.60
C GLY A 39 2.96 8.75 2.56
N GLN A 40 2.69 10.02 2.23
CA GLN A 40 3.69 11.09 2.34
C GLN A 40 4.13 11.29 3.80
N ILE A 41 3.17 11.34 4.73
CA ILE A 41 3.47 11.56 6.15
C ILE A 41 4.23 10.36 6.72
N VAL A 42 3.80 9.14 6.40
CA VAL A 42 4.46 7.89 6.82
C VAL A 42 5.90 7.86 6.33
N SER A 43 6.13 8.12 5.03
CA SER A 43 7.49 8.07 4.47
C SER A 43 8.39 9.17 5.03
N GLN A 44 7.89 10.40 5.18
CA GLN A 44 8.68 11.52 5.72
C GLN A 44 9.02 11.31 7.20
N THR A 45 8.10 10.75 7.99
CA THR A 45 8.40 10.45 9.40
C THR A 45 9.37 9.27 9.54
N LEU A 46 9.30 8.26 8.68
CA LEU A 46 10.30 7.20 8.62
C LEU A 46 11.68 7.75 8.21
N ALA A 47 11.74 8.59 7.18
CA ALA A 47 12.98 9.24 6.74
C ALA A 47 13.59 10.09 7.86
N ALA A 48 12.78 10.88 8.58
CA ALA A 48 13.23 11.65 9.74
C ALA A 48 13.82 10.74 10.83
N ALA A 49 13.17 9.62 11.14
CA ALA A 49 13.71 8.66 12.10
C ALA A 49 15.07 8.09 11.66
N ILE A 50 15.19 7.66 10.39
CA ILE A 50 16.42 7.12 9.81
C ILE A 50 17.59 8.12 9.94
N LEU A 51 17.35 9.41 9.73
CA LEU A 51 18.39 10.45 9.83
C LEU A 51 18.96 10.63 11.25
N THR A 52 18.27 10.11 12.28
CA THR A 52 18.70 10.19 13.70
C THR A 52 19.38 8.92 14.20
N VAL A 53 19.61 7.94 13.33
CA VAL A 53 20.16 6.61 13.68
C VAL A 53 21.44 6.37 12.89
N ASP A 54 22.37 5.62 13.48
CA ASP A 54 23.59 5.18 12.80
C ASP A 54 23.21 4.40 11.51
N PRO A 55 23.77 4.73 10.34
CA PRO A 55 23.39 4.11 9.06
C PRO A 55 23.54 2.59 8.97
N ASN A 56 24.31 1.96 9.88
CA ASN A 56 24.44 0.51 9.97
C ASN A 56 23.21 -0.15 10.60
N TYR A 57 22.27 0.63 11.13
CA TYR A 57 20.98 0.12 11.55
C TYR A 57 19.93 0.31 10.43
N HIS A 58 19.11 -0.70 10.25
CA HIS A 58 18.03 -0.77 9.28
C HIS A 58 16.69 -0.79 10.01
N ILE A 59 15.66 -0.23 9.37
CA ILE A 59 14.29 -0.26 9.89
C ILE A 59 13.78 -1.71 9.98
N HIS A 60 13.11 -2.04 11.08
CA HIS A 60 12.44 -3.31 11.34
C HIS A 60 11.45 -3.11 12.52
N ALA A 61 10.77 -4.16 12.99
CA ALA A 61 9.78 -4.06 14.08
C ALA A 61 9.91 -5.13 15.20
N ARG A 62 11.12 -5.48 15.58
CA ARG A 62 11.50 -6.42 16.67
C ARG A 62 11.93 -5.66 17.96
N ARG A 63 12.29 -6.37 19.07
CA ARG A 63 12.57 -5.86 20.47
C ARG A 63 14.01 -5.52 21.02
N SER A 64 15.16 -6.04 20.57
CA SER A 64 16.56 -5.57 20.85
C SER A 64 17.10 -4.36 20.02
N PHE A 65 16.59 -3.12 20.20
CA PHE A 65 16.76 -2.09 19.15
C PHE A 65 16.87 -0.63 19.61
N VAL A 66 17.38 0.21 18.70
CA VAL A 66 17.29 1.67 18.79
C VAL A 66 15.86 2.08 18.41
N SER A 67 15.11 2.65 19.36
CA SER A 67 13.74 3.11 19.11
C SER A 67 13.69 4.62 18.86
N ARG A 68 12.76 5.06 18.00
CA ARG A 68 12.45 6.47 17.77
C ARG A 68 10.95 6.70 17.81
N THR A 69 10.57 7.82 18.41
CA THR A 69 9.21 8.36 18.33
C THR A 69 9.27 9.63 17.51
N VAL A 70 8.46 9.71 16.46
CA VAL A 70 8.38 10.87 15.57
C VAL A 70 6.99 11.49 15.69
N SER A 71 6.92 12.80 15.84
CA SER A 71 5.66 13.56 15.85
C SER A 71 5.66 14.51 14.65
N ALA A 72 4.82 14.23 13.65
CA ALA A 72 4.57 15.19 12.58
C ALA A 72 3.60 16.26 13.08
N LYS A 73 3.90 17.53 12.78
CA LYS A 73 3.08 18.68 13.20
C LYS A 73 2.81 19.60 12.03
N GLN A 74 1.61 20.17 12.00
CA GLN A 74 1.23 21.26 11.11
C GLN A 74 0.59 22.36 11.95
N ASP A 75 1.01 23.61 11.75
CA ASP A 75 0.58 24.76 12.56
C ASP A 75 0.69 24.53 14.08
N GLY A 76 1.79 23.86 14.48
CA GLY A 76 2.07 23.48 15.87
C GLY A 76 1.23 22.31 16.42
N LYS A 77 0.22 21.83 15.69
CA LYS A 77 -0.67 20.75 16.09
C LYS A 77 -0.14 19.40 15.60
N PRO A 78 -0.08 18.36 16.45
CA PRO A 78 0.29 17.02 16.01
C PRO A 78 -0.77 16.47 15.07
N ILE A 79 -0.34 16.00 13.90
CA ILE A 79 -1.21 15.38 12.89
C ILE A 79 -0.98 13.88 12.74
N TYR A 80 0.20 13.39 13.14
CA TYR A 80 0.56 11.99 13.08
C TYR A 80 1.68 11.68 14.08
N LYS A 81 1.70 10.45 14.60
CA LYS A 81 2.75 9.94 15.49
C LYS A 81 3.17 8.56 15.01
N MET A 82 4.47 8.33 14.99
CA MET A 82 5.06 7.05 14.65
C MET A 82 6.00 6.61 15.77
N ILE A 83 6.00 5.32 16.08
CA ILE A 83 7.05 4.65 16.84
C ILE A 83 7.69 3.65 15.90
N CYS A 84 9.01 3.66 15.82
CA CYS A 84 9.77 2.76 14.96
C CYS A 84 11.03 2.25 15.67
N SER A 85 11.60 1.18 15.12
CA SER A 85 12.67 0.40 15.73
C SER A 85 13.73 0.07 14.68
N PHE A 86 15.01 0.07 15.06
CA PHE A 86 16.13 -0.14 14.12
C PHE A 86 17.15 -1.17 14.61
N GLN A 87 17.61 -2.09 13.75
CA GLN A 87 18.58 -3.17 14.02
C GLN A 87 19.80 -3.07 13.15
N LYS A 88 20.93 -3.53 13.67
CA LYS A 88 22.01 -4.00 12.81
C LYS A 88 21.62 -5.31 12.12
N GLU A 89 22.20 -5.55 10.96
CA GLU A 89 22.08 -6.86 10.34
C GLU A 89 22.70 -7.95 11.24
N GLU A 90 21.98 -9.05 11.40
CA GLU A 90 22.38 -10.20 12.22
C GLU A 90 22.09 -11.47 11.43
N GLU A 91 23.03 -12.41 11.43
CA GLU A 91 22.80 -13.73 10.85
C GLU A 91 21.81 -14.52 11.72
N SER A 92 20.84 -15.17 11.07
CA SER A 92 19.89 -16.07 11.74
C SER A 92 20.14 -17.51 11.31
N LEU A 93 20.13 -18.43 12.27
CA LEU A 93 20.16 -19.88 11.99
C LEU A 93 18.80 -20.43 11.57
N THR A 94 17.72 -19.67 11.75
CA THR A 94 16.35 -20.10 11.49
C THR A 94 15.57 -19.04 10.74
N GLU A 95 14.89 -19.47 9.67
CA GLU A 95 14.04 -18.62 8.85
C GLU A 95 12.86 -19.45 8.29
N HIS A 96 11.71 -18.82 8.15
CA HIS A 96 10.55 -19.37 7.46
C HIS A 96 9.69 -18.23 6.90
N GLN A 97 8.88 -18.53 5.90
CA GLN A 97 7.83 -17.66 5.39
C GLN A 97 6.74 -18.51 4.74
N PHE A 98 5.56 -17.92 4.52
CA PHE A 98 4.58 -18.48 3.59
C PHE A 98 5.02 -18.27 2.14
N GLU A 99 4.55 -19.12 1.23
CA GLU A 99 4.78 -18.95 -0.20
C GLU A 99 4.15 -17.65 -0.71
N MET A 100 4.77 -17.06 -1.74
CA MET A 100 4.16 -15.96 -2.47
C MET A 100 2.94 -16.48 -3.25
N PRO A 101 1.80 -15.77 -3.24
CA PRO A 101 0.64 -16.11 -4.06
C PRO A 101 1.00 -16.25 -5.55
N LYS A 102 0.47 -17.28 -6.19
CA LYS A 102 0.67 -17.51 -7.63
C LYS A 102 -0.12 -16.51 -8.45
N VAL A 103 0.58 -15.55 -9.03
CA VAL A 103 0.03 -14.50 -9.91
C VAL A 103 0.74 -14.51 -11.26
N TYR A 104 0.08 -14.00 -12.29
CA TYR A 104 0.72 -13.74 -13.58
C TYR A 104 1.83 -12.69 -13.44
N PRO A 105 2.89 -12.77 -14.28
CA PRO A 105 3.99 -11.80 -14.27
C PRO A 105 3.52 -10.39 -14.66
N GLU A 106 4.37 -9.40 -14.39
CA GLU A 106 4.10 -7.96 -14.53
C GLU A 106 3.82 -7.49 -15.98
N ASP A 107 4.16 -8.32 -16.96
CA ASP A 107 3.99 -8.10 -18.39
C ASP A 107 2.75 -8.82 -18.95
N HIS A 108 2.06 -9.62 -18.13
CA HIS A 108 0.83 -10.27 -18.52
C HIS A 108 -0.26 -9.24 -18.83
N PRO A 109 -0.91 -9.32 -20.01
CA PRO A 109 -1.93 -8.37 -20.39
C PRO A 109 -3.22 -8.61 -19.60
N ILE A 110 -3.52 -7.76 -18.63
CA ILE A 110 -4.81 -7.77 -17.93
C ILE A 110 -5.80 -6.91 -18.71
N LYS A 111 -6.89 -7.52 -19.20
CA LYS A 111 -7.97 -6.79 -19.84
C LYS A 111 -8.81 -6.11 -18.77
N MET A 112 -8.65 -4.80 -18.65
CA MET A 112 -9.58 -3.97 -17.87
C MET A 112 -10.38 -3.14 -18.85
N ASP A 113 -11.69 -3.40 -18.97
CA ASP A 113 -12.59 -2.54 -19.74
C ASP A 113 -12.86 -1.27 -18.93
N ILE A 114 -11.94 -0.31 -18.96
CA ILE A 114 -12.00 0.95 -18.22
C ILE A 114 -13.00 1.91 -18.91
N LYS A 115 -14.25 1.49 -19.07
CA LYS A 115 -15.36 2.38 -19.49
C LYS A 115 -16.04 3.08 -18.31
N ASP A 116 -15.55 2.87 -17.09
CA ASP A 116 -16.12 3.47 -15.90
C ASP A 116 -15.70 4.95 -15.77
N ARG A 117 -16.67 5.83 -15.50
CA ARG A 117 -16.45 7.30 -15.43
C ARG A 117 -15.68 7.74 -14.17
N ASN A 118 -15.30 6.81 -13.30
CA ASN A 118 -14.54 7.11 -12.10
C ASN A 118 -13.07 7.41 -12.44
N GLU A 119 -12.76 8.70 -12.63
CA GLU A 119 -11.41 9.24 -12.84
C GLU A 119 -10.33 8.64 -11.91
N MET A 120 -10.71 8.24 -10.69
CA MET A 120 -9.79 7.69 -9.68
C MET A 120 -9.27 6.29 -10.03
N ILE A 121 -10.09 5.41 -10.61
CA ILE A 121 -9.68 4.05 -11.00
C ILE A 121 -8.71 4.15 -12.19
N ASN A 122 -8.99 5.02 -13.16
CA ASN A 122 -8.13 5.25 -14.32
C ASN A 122 -6.76 5.81 -13.91
N LYS A 123 -6.70 6.62 -12.86
CA LYS A 123 -5.45 7.17 -12.27
C LYS A 123 -4.64 6.12 -11.49
N ILE A 124 -5.27 5.08 -10.94
CA ILE A 124 -4.58 3.99 -10.21
C ILE A 124 -3.83 3.06 -11.18
N HIS A 125 -4.27 2.95 -12.45
CA HIS A 125 -3.61 2.17 -13.50
C HIS A 125 -2.48 2.91 -14.24
N GLN A 126 -1.96 4.00 -13.70
CA GLN A 126 -1.07 4.91 -14.42
C GLN A 126 0.22 5.20 -13.65
N ASP A 127 1.23 5.63 -14.40
CA ASP A 127 2.49 6.18 -13.91
C ASP A 127 2.25 7.33 -12.91
N ILE A 128 2.43 7.05 -11.62
CA ILE A 128 2.26 8.04 -10.55
C ILE A 128 3.61 8.67 -10.27
N LYS A 129 3.73 9.99 -10.40
CA LYS A 129 4.93 10.71 -9.94
C LYS A 129 4.86 10.95 -8.43
N LEU A 130 5.51 10.10 -7.65
CA LEU A 130 5.63 10.28 -6.22
C LEU A 130 6.48 11.51 -5.93
N PHE A 131 5.91 12.42 -5.13
CA PHE A 131 6.53 13.70 -4.78
C PHE A 131 6.93 14.52 -6.01
N ASP A 132 6.43 14.27 -7.21
CA ASP A 132 6.93 14.88 -8.46
C ASP A 132 8.39 14.51 -8.82
N GLN A 133 9.01 13.55 -8.12
CA GLN A 133 10.46 13.25 -8.18
C GLN A 133 10.79 11.85 -8.70
N ALA A 134 9.90 10.88 -8.47
CA ALA A 134 10.12 9.49 -8.86
C ALA A 134 8.87 8.92 -9.51
N ARG A 135 9.03 8.24 -10.66
CA ARG A 135 7.92 7.55 -11.31
C ARG A 135 7.65 6.21 -10.62
N MET A 136 6.49 6.05 -10.01
CA MET A 136 5.96 4.76 -9.57
C MET A 136 5.13 4.14 -10.68
N ILE A 137 5.44 2.90 -11.02
CA ILE A 137 4.58 2.06 -11.86
C ILE A 137 3.79 1.15 -10.93
N LEU A 138 2.46 1.23 -11.01
CA LEU A 138 1.54 0.36 -10.31
C LEU A 138 0.67 -0.35 -11.35
N LYS A 139 0.77 -1.67 -11.42
CA LYS A 139 -0.01 -2.51 -12.32
C LYS A 139 -0.81 -3.50 -11.51
N PRO A 140 -2.09 -3.73 -11.81
CA PRO A 140 -2.80 -4.86 -11.26
C PRO A 140 -2.05 -6.15 -11.57
N ALA A 141 -2.08 -7.08 -10.63
CA ALA A 141 -1.65 -8.44 -10.83
C ALA A 141 -2.88 -9.34 -10.72
N ALA A 142 -2.88 -10.37 -11.55
CA ALA A 142 -3.97 -11.30 -11.63
C ALA A 142 -3.52 -12.64 -11.04
N PRO A 143 -4.29 -13.25 -10.13
CA PRO A 143 -3.98 -14.59 -9.63
C PRO A 143 -4.11 -15.62 -10.76
N ILE A 144 -3.32 -16.69 -10.67
CA ILE A 144 -3.39 -17.82 -11.62
C ILE A 144 -4.60 -18.71 -11.32
N ASP A 145 -5.09 -18.69 -10.08
CA ASP A 145 -6.35 -19.33 -9.72
C ASP A 145 -7.49 -18.78 -10.59
N GLN A 146 -8.11 -19.66 -11.38
CA GLN A 146 -9.10 -19.27 -12.39
C GLN A 146 -10.38 -18.69 -11.76
N GLU A 147 -10.82 -19.22 -10.62
CA GLU A 147 -12.02 -18.73 -9.91
C GLU A 147 -11.78 -17.31 -9.39
N LEU A 148 -10.61 -17.08 -8.80
CA LEU A 148 -10.18 -15.77 -8.31
C LEU A 148 -9.89 -14.81 -9.45
N TYR A 149 -9.26 -15.28 -10.53
CA TYR A 149 -9.04 -14.52 -11.75
C TYR A 149 -10.37 -14.03 -12.31
N GLU A 150 -11.37 -14.89 -12.50
CA GLU A 150 -12.70 -14.51 -12.98
C GLU A 150 -13.47 -13.61 -12.01
N SER A 151 -13.18 -13.67 -10.70
CA SER A 151 -13.75 -12.75 -9.72
C SER A 151 -13.12 -11.34 -9.77
N ILE A 152 -11.93 -11.21 -10.39
CA ILE A 152 -11.14 -9.98 -10.46
C ILE A 152 -11.11 -9.41 -11.89
N GLU A 153 -11.14 -10.26 -12.92
CA GLU A 153 -11.20 -9.91 -14.34
C GLU A 153 -12.62 -9.43 -14.70
N ASN A 154 -12.74 -8.48 -15.62
CA ASN A 154 -14.02 -8.01 -16.19
C ASN A 154 -15.03 -7.37 -15.22
N ILE A 155 -14.58 -6.55 -14.27
CA ILE A 155 -15.45 -5.84 -13.31
C ILE A 155 -16.44 -4.83 -13.96
N ASN A 156 -16.34 -4.54 -15.26
CA ASN A 156 -17.09 -3.47 -15.90
C ASN A 156 -18.20 -3.89 -16.88
N GLN A 157 -18.64 -5.16 -16.90
CA GLN A 157 -19.80 -5.53 -17.74
C GLN A 157 -20.88 -6.35 -17.01
N LYS A 158 -22.03 -5.68 -16.80
CA LYS A 158 -23.39 -6.17 -16.51
C LYS A 158 -23.55 -7.44 -15.64
N HIS A 159 -23.39 -7.20 -14.34
CA HIS A 159 -24.24 -7.50 -13.18
C HIS A 159 -24.68 -8.93 -12.83
N THR A 160 -24.69 -9.93 -13.72
CA THR A 160 -24.93 -11.31 -13.28
C THR A 160 -24.25 -12.32 -14.20
N ILE A 161 -23.74 -13.42 -13.65
CA ILE A 161 -23.37 -14.62 -14.42
C ILE A 161 -24.38 -15.70 -14.09
N ASP A 162 -25.11 -16.15 -15.09
CA ASP A 162 -26.22 -17.10 -14.94
C ASP A 162 -27.25 -16.67 -13.89
N GLY A 163 -27.52 -15.36 -13.81
CA GLY A 163 -28.45 -14.77 -12.85
C GLY A 163 -27.86 -14.49 -11.46
N ASN A 164 -26.61 -14.85 -11.18
CA ASN A 164 -25.97 -14.62 -9.89
C ASN A 164 -25.17 -13.31 -9.86
N PRO A 165 -25.41 -12.42 -8.87
CA PRO A 165 -24.62 -11.20 -8.67
C PRO A 165 -23.13 -11.49 -8.48
N ARG A 166 -22.28 -10.81 -9.26
CA ARG A 166 -20.82 -10.89 -9.09
C ARG A 166 -20.33 -9.76 -8.18
N ILE A 167 -19.86 -10.13 -7.00
CA ILE A 167 -19.25 -9.21 -6.03
C ILE A 167 -17.74 -9.35 -6.09
N LYS A 168 -17.02 -8.22 -6.17
CA LYS A 168 -15.56 -8.24 -6.13
C LYS A 168 -15.09 -8.52 -4.69
N PRO A 169 -14.26 -9.54 -4.45
CA PRO A 169 -13.75 -9.80 -3.11
C PRO A 169 -12.83 -8.65 -2.64
N PRO A 170 -12.70 -8.42 -1.33
CA PRO A 170 -11.83 -7.39 -0.78
C PRO A 170 -10.37 -7.86 -0.73
N HIS A 171 -9.86 -8.31 -1.89
CA HIS A 171 -8.51 -8.82 -2.08
C HIS A 171 -7.95 -8.25 -3.38
N SER A 172 -6.70 -7.81 -3.36
CA SER A 172 -6.01 -7.25 -4.52
C SER A 172 -4.57 -7.68 -4.58
N PHE A 173 -4.08 -7.85 -5.80
CA PHE A 173 -2.67 -7.97 -6.11
C PHE A 173 -2.27 -6.86 -7.07
N SER A 174 -1.10 -6.27 -6.84
CA SER A 174 -0.52 -5.28 -7.74
C SER A 174 0.99 -5.46 -7.83
N TRP A 175 1.52 -5.49 -9.05
CA TRP A 175 2.95 -5.30 -9.28
C TRP A 175 3.29 -3.82 -9.12
N VAL A 176 4.31 -3.51 -8.32
CA VAL A 176 4.77 -2.14 -8.11
C VAL A 176 6.29 -2.04 -8.23
N LYS A 177 6.77 -0.93 -8.78
CA LYS A 177 8.17 -0.51 -8.72
C LYS A 177 8.32 1.01 -8.85
N ILE A 178 9.48 1.52 -8.45
CA ILE A 178 9.98 2.84 -8.81
C ILE A 178 10.78 2.71 -10.10
N ASP A 179 10.32 3.35 -11.16
CA ASP A 179 11.01 3.38 -12.44
C ASP A 179 12.05 4.50 -12.50
N GLU A 180 13.04 4.39 -11.63
CA GLU A 180 14.22 5.24 -11.57
C GLU A 180 15.45 4.34 -11.39
N ASP A 181 16.62 4.78 -11.85
CA ASP A 181 17.87 4.12 -11.48
C ASP A 181 18.27 4.56 -10.06
N LEU A 182 18.14 3.64 -9.09
CA LEU A 182 18.50 3.90 -7.69
C LEU A 182 19.87 3.32 -7.32
N SER A 183 20.71 2.93 -8.29
CA SER A 183 22.01 2.27 -8.04
C SER A 183 22.99 3.13 -7.24
N GLU A 184 23.01 4.44 -7.49
CA GLU A 184 23.87 5.42 -6.82
C GLU A 184 23.25 6.02 -5.55
N ASN A 185 22.01 5.64 -5.21
CA ASN A 185 21.33 6.11 -4.00
C ASN A 185 21.63 5.21 -2.80
N SER A 186 21.45 5.76 -1.61
CA SER A 186 21.45 4.99 -0.37
C SER A 186 20.36 3.93 -0.39
N THR A 187 20.67 2.71 0.06
CA THR A 187 19.69 1.62 0.20
C THR A 187 18.52 1.98 1.14
N GLN A 188 18.68 3.00 1.98
CA GLN A 188 17.63 3.51 2.87
C GLN A 188 16.46 4.18 2.12
N VAL A 189 16.58 4.50 0.82
CA VAL A 189 15.43 5.01 0.04
C VAL A 189 14.36 3.94 -0.17
N ASN A 190 14.74 2.67 -0.28
CA ASN A 190 13.83 1.55 -0.56
C ASN A 190 12.71 1.41 0.48
N PRO A 191 12.99 1.30 1.80
CA PRO A 191 11.92 1.23 2.79
C PRO A 191 11.08 2.50 2.87
N VAL A 192 11.64 3.68 2.57
CA VAL A 192 10.92 4.95 2.61
C VAL A 192 9.94 5.08 1.43
N PHE A 193 10.37 4.70 0.23
CA PHE A 193 9.47 4.59 -0.92
C PHE A 193 8.37 3.57 -0.65
N LEU A 194 8.72 2.38 -0.17
CA LEU A 194 7.73 1.34 0.10
C LEU A 194 6.73 1.76 1.19
N ALA A 195 7.18 2.52 2.19
CA ALA A 195 6.29 3.12 3.19
C ALA A 195 5.27 4.07 2.57
N CYS A 196 5.69 4.91 1.62
CA CYS A 196 4.75 5.76 0.86
C CYS A 196 3.78 4.91 0.02
N ILE A 197 4.31 3.91 -0.70
CA ILE A 197 3.57 3.00 -1.58
C ILE A 197 2.52 2.19 -0.80
N SER A 198 2.83 1.78 0.42
CA SER A 198 1.97 0.91 1.22
C SER A 198 0.62 1.51 1.61
N ASP A 199 0.47 2.85 1.59
CA ASP A 199 -0.80 3.54 1.84
C ASP A 199 -1.62 3.75 0.55
N PHE A 200 -1.16 3.25 -0.61
CA PHE A 200 -1.97 3.18 -1.82
C PHE A 200 -2.87 1.93 -1.82
N CYS A 201 -3.99 2.03 -2.53
CA CYS A 201 -4.96 0.95 -2.75
C CYS A 201 -5.69 0.41 -1.51
N LEU A 202 -5.21 0.60 -0.29
CA LEU A 202 -5.80 0.00 0.92
C LEU A 202 -7.29 0.32 1.09
N THR A 203 -7.66 1.61 1.13
CA THR A 203 -9.07 1.98 1.29
C THR A 203 -9.94 1.53 0.11
N ALA A 204 -9.35 1.41 -1.09
CA ALA A 204 -10.08 0.90 -2.25
C ALA A 204 -10.39 -0.59 -2.07
N THR A 205 -9.41 -1.40 -1.66
CA THR A 205 -9.56 -2.85 -1.45
C THR A 205 -10.65 -3.19 -0.43
N THR A 206 -10.73 -2.47 0.70
CA THR A 206 -11.83 -2.62 1.66
C THR A 206 -13.21 -2.38 1.03
N LEU A 207 -13.31 -1.43 0.10
CA LEU A 207 -14.59 -1.03 -0.49
C LEU A 207 -14.99 -1.85 -1.72
N PHE A 208 -14.11 -2.70 -2.26
CA PHE A 208 -14.38 -3.48 -3.46
C PHE A 208 -15.73 -4.22 -3.46
N PRO A 209 -16.15 -4.93 -2.40
CA PRO A 209 -17.45 -5.60 -2.39
C PRO A 209 -18.63 -4.64 -2.54
N TYR A 210 -18.46 -3.40 -2.11
CA TYR A 210 -19.53 -2.42 -1.93
C TYR A 210 -19.64 -1.44 -3.09
N VAL A 211 -18.56 -1.19 -3.83
CA VAL A 211 -18.54 -0.15 -4.89
C VAL A 211 -18.19 -0.70 -6.26
N MET A 212 -17.90 -1.99 -6.38
CA MET A 212 -17.54 -2.64 -7.65
C MET A 212 -18.43 -3.84 -7.96
N GLY A 213 -18.37 -4.34 -9.20
CA GLY A 213 -19.17 -5.47 -9.65
C GLY A 213 -20.66 -5.15 -9.61
N TYR A 214 -21.46 -6.02 -9.00
CA TYR A 214 -22.91 -5.84 -8.91
C TYR A 214 -23.32 -4.53 -8.23
N ASN A 215 -22.53 -4.06 -7.27
CA ASN A 215 -22.80 -2.86 -6.49
C ASN A 215 -22.26 -1.57 -7.13
N ASN A 216 -21.63 -1.63 -8.31
CA ASN A 216 -21.14 -0.44 -8.99
C ASN A 216 -22.28 0.59 -9.16
N GLN A 217 -22.00 1.86 -8.82
CA GLN A 217 -22.95 2.98 -8.84
C GLN A 217 -24.16 2.87 -7.90
N LYS A 218 -24.23 1.85 -7.03
CA LYS A 218 -25.30 1.71 -6.02
C LYS A 218 -24.93 2.31 -4.67
N ILE A 219 -23.62 2.46 -4.42
CA ILE A 219 -23.05 2.99 -3.19
C ILE A 219 -21.98 4.02 -3.53
N ASP A 220 -22.09 5.20 -2.93
CA ASP A 220 -21.04 6.21 -2.98
C ASP A 220 -20.07 6.06 -1.81
N ARG A 221 -18.79 6.28 -2.09
CA ARG A 221 -17.77 6.49 -1.07
C ARG A 221 -17.89 7.91 -0.53
N ALA A 222 -18.72 8.09 0.50
CA ALA A 222 -18.94 9.40 1.12
C ALA A 222 -17.68 9.93 1.85
N MET A 223 -16.92 9.06 2.53
CA MET A 223 -15.68 9.45 3.21
C MET A 223 -14.76 8.24 3.44
N GLY A 224 -13.45 8.44 3.27
CA GLY A 224 -12.42 7.47 3.66
C GLY A 224 -11.26 8.16 4.39
N ALA A 225 -10.77 7.57 5.48
CA ALA A 225 -9.58 8.05 6.18
C ALA A 225 -8.83 6.90 6.86
N SER A 226 -7.50 6.87 6.74
CA SER A 226 -6.62 5.95 7.48
C SER A 226 -6.63 6.32 8.97
N LEU A 227 -6.74 5.32 9.84
CA LEU A 227 -6.76 5.51 11.30
C LEU A 227 -5.41 5.19 11.94
N ASP A 228 -4.76 4.14 11.46
CA ASP A 228 -3.41 3.72 11.82
C ASP A 228 -2.69 3.17 10.58
N HIS A 229 -1.40 2.85 10.74
CA HIS A 229 -0.63 2.12 9.75
C HIS A 229 0.58 1.48 10.43
N SER A 230 0.79 0.18 10.24
CA SER A 230 1.90 -0.57 10.83
C SER A 230 2.63 -1.37 9.76
N MET A 231 3.96 -1.39 9.84
CA MET A 231 4.82 -2.08 8.87
C MET A 231 5.91 -2.87 9.59
N TRP A 232 6.16 -4.10 9.13
CA TRP A 232 7.24 -4.97 9.58
C TRP A 232 8.13 -5.31 8.39
N PHE A 233 9.36 -4.81 8.40
CA PHE A 233 10.36 -5.07 7.36
C PHE A 233 11.17 -6.33 7.72
N HIS A 234 11.18 -7.31 6.83
CA HIS A 234 11.74 -8.66 7.08
C HIS A 234 13.05 -8.89 6.34
N LYS A 235 13.15 -8.39 5.10
CA LYS A 235 14.30 -8.58 4.21
C LYS A 235 14.67 -7.28 3.52
N LYS A 236 15.95 -7.15 3.13
CA LYS A 236 16.41 -6.04 2.28
C LYS A 236 15.88 -6.24 0.86
N PHE A 237 15.62 -5.15 0.16
CA PHE A 237 15.09 -5.17 -1.20
C PHE A 237 15.48 -3.90 -1.95
N ARG A 238 15.30 -3.98 -3.26
CA ARG A 238 15.34 -2.86 -4.19
C ARG A 238 13.93 -2.58 -4.66
N ILE A 239 13.49 -1.32 -4.58
CA ILE A 239 12.15 -0.92 -5.01
C ILE A 239 12.12 -0.47 -6.46
N ASP A 240 13.27 -0.39 -7.12
CA ASP A 240 13.39 -0.28 -8.57
C ASP A 240 13.34 -1.64 -9.30
N ASP A 241 13.30 -2.73 -8.54
CA ASP A 241 12.84 -4.04 -8.99
C ASP A 241 11.33 -4.22 -8.72
N TRP A 242 10.69 -5.10 -9.49
CA TRP A 242 9.29 -5.44 -9.29
C TRP A 242 9.06 -6.14 -7.96
N VAL A 243 8.12 -5.60 -7.17
CA VAL A 243 7.59 -6.25 -5.99
C VAL A 243 6.08 -6.47 -6.13
N LEU A 244 5.59 -7.62 -5.69
CA LEU A 244 4.17 -7.94 -5.63
C LEU A 244 3.61 -7.36 -4.34
N PHE A 245 2.55 -6.57 -4.44
CA PHE A 245 1.78 -6.05 -3.31
C PHE A 245 0.45 -6.79 -3.22
N GLU A 246 0.31 -7.65 -2.23
CA GLU A 246 -0.95 -8.29 -1.85
C GLU A 246 -1.63 -7.47 -0.76
N VAL A 247 -2.95 -7.26 -0.87
CA VAL A 247 -3.76 -6.64 0.17
C VAL A 247 -5.09 -7.37 0.30
N GLU A 248 -5.48 -7.73 1.51
CA GLU A 248 -6.79 -8.28 1.85
C GLU A 248 -7.48 -7.45 2.94
N SER A 249 -8.81 -7.43 2.95
CA SER A 249 -9.61 -6.90 4.06
C SER A 249 -10.48 -8.01 4.66
N PRO A 250 -10.05 -8.64 5.77
CA PRO A 250 -10.77 -9.76 6.37
C PRO A 250 -12.13 -9.36 6.96
N THR A 251 -12.32 -8.09 7.33
CA THR A 251 -13.56 -7.62 7.92
C THR A 251 -13.78 -6.13 7.67
N MET A 252 -15.05 -5.78 7.47
CA MET A 252 -15.53 -4.40 7.52
C MET A 252 -16.76 -4.34 8.43
N VAL A 253 -16.67 -3.59 9.52
CA VAL A 253 -17.73 -3.47 10.53
C VAL A 253 -17.71 -2.09 11.18
N GLY A 254 -18.89 -1.54 11.48
CA GLY A 254 -18.99 -0.25 12.17
C GLY A 254 -18.35 0.90 11.39
N SER A 255 -18.48 0.89 10.06
CA SER A 255 -17.83 1.83 9.14
C SER A 255 -16.30 1.77 9.17
N ARG A 256 -15.69 0.67 9.61
CA ARG A 256 -14.23 0.50 9.58
C ARG A 256 -13.87 -0.78 8.86
N GLY A 257 -12.84 -0.74 8.02
CA GLY A 257 -12.27 -1.91 7.38
C GLY A 257 -10.85 -2.16 7.87
N PHE A 258 -10.61 -3.38 8.36
CA PHE A 258 -9.27 -3.83 8.72
C PHE A 258 -8.60 -4.45 7.50
N LEU A 259 -7.33 -4.16 7.27
CA LEU A 259 -6.54 -4.69 6.17
C LEU A 259 -5.24 -5.32 6.65
N ASN A 260 -4.85 -6.37 5.94
CA ASN A 260 -3.49 -6.89 5.94
C ASN A 260 -2.91 -6.73 4.54
N GLY A 261 -1.61 -6.49 4.46
CA GLY A 261 -0.90 -6.52 3.19
C GLY A 261 0.48 -7.12 3.31
N LYS A 262 1.00 -7.59 2.19
CA LYS A 262 2.31 -8.21 2.09
C LYS A 262 3.00 -7.76 0.82
N PHE A 263 4.31 -7.53 0.92
CA PHE A 263 5.17 -7.26 -0.22
C PHE A 263 6.10 -8.44 -0.44
N TYR A 264 6.18 -8.92 -1.68
CA TYR A 264 7.07 -10.00 -2.09
C TYR A 264 7.99 -9.54 -3.22
N SER A 265 9.24 -9.98 -3.24
CA SER A 265 10.09 -9.87 -4.43
C SER A 265 9.63 -10.86 -5.50
N LYS A 266 10.11 -10.66 -6.74
CA LYS A 266 9.79 -11.52 -7.88
C LYS A 266 10.16 -13.00 -7.68
N ASP A 267 11.18 -13.28 -6.87
CA ASP A 267 11.59 -14.66 -6.49
C ASP A 267 10.73 -15.29 -5.38
N GLY A 268 9.75 -14.55 -4.85
CA GLY A 268 8.83 -15.00 -3.81
C GLY A 268 9.27 -14.70 -2.38
N THR A 269 10.40 -14.01 -2.16
CA THR A 269 10.82 -13.63 -0.80
C THR A 269 9.84 -12.64 -0.17
N HIS A 270 9.36 -12.92 1.04
CA HIS A 270 8.44 -12.04 1.78
C HIS A 270 9.23 -10.88 2.40
N LEU A 271 9.05 -9.68 1.84
CA LEU A 271 9.84 -8.50 2.16
C LEU A 271 9.28 -7.73 3.35
N VAL A 272 7.97 -7.44 3.32
CA VAL A 272 7.30 -6.56 4.30
C VAL A 272 5.87 -7.02 4.54
N THR A 273 5.43 -7.00 5.80
CA THR A 273 4.02 -7.13 6.18
C THR A 273 3.48 -5.79 6.63
N ILE A 274 2.22 -5.48 6.32
CA ILE A 274 1.51 -4.28 6.77
C ILE A 274 0.16 -4.62 7.38
N SER A 275 -0.32 -3.74 8.27
CA SER A 275 -1.70 -3.74 8.77
C SER A 275 -2.20 -2.31 8.92
N GLN A 276 -3.47 -2.08 8.59
CA GLN A 276 -4.12 -0.76 8.66
C GLN A 276 -5.62 -0.91 8.89
N GLU A 277 -6.21 -0.04 9.70
CA GLU A 277 -7.65 0.18 9.79
C GLU A 277 -8.03 1.49 9.08
N ASN A 278 -9.06 1.44 8.24
CA ASN A 278 -9.62 2.58 7.55
C ASN A 278 -11.03 2.88 8.06
N LEU A 279 -11.33 4.15 8.35
CA LEU A 279 -12.69 4.64 8.44
C LEU A 279 -13.26 4.77 7.02
N CYS A 280 -14.38 4.08 6.76
CA CYS A 280 -15.07 4.06 5.49
C CYS A 280 -16.56 4.36 5.72
N ARG A 281 -17.01 5.56 5.35
CA ARG A 281 -18.44 5.92 5.35
C ARG A 281 -18.98 5.89 3.93
N THR A 282 -20.14 5.28 3.78
CA THR A 282 -20.81 5.05 2.51
C THR A 282 -22.19 5.71 2.48
N GLY A 283 -22.64 6.07 1.29
CA GLY A 283 -24.02 6.50 1.01
C GLY A 283 -24.69 5.50 0.08
N ILE A 284 -25.90 5.05 0.40
CA ILE A 284 -26.65 4.09 -0.42
C ILE A 284 -27.60 4.86 -1.33
N HIS A 285 -27.62 4.51 -2.62
CA HIS A 285 -28.41 5.17 -3.65
C HIS A 285 -29.33 4.23 -4.43
N SER A 286 -29.27 2.92 -4.18
CA SER A 286 -30.14 1.91 -4.79
C SER A 286 -30.72 0.96 -3.75
N GLU A 287 -31.97 0.53 -3.97
CA GLU A 287 -32.66 -0.45 -3.11
C GLU A 287 -32.17 -1.89 -3.35
N ASP A 288 -31.66 -2.19 -4.54
CA ASP A 288 -31.20 -3.53 -4.94
C ASP A 288 -29.70 -3.76 -4.66
N VAL A 289 -29.15 -3.05 -3.68
CA VAL A 289 -27.74 -3.15 -3.26
C VAL A 289 -27.53 -4.38 -2.37
N ILE A 290 -26.39 -5.05 -2.51
CA ILE A 290 -26.01 -6.16 -1.63
C ILE A 290 -25.00 -5.64 -0.60
N LEU A 291 -25.32 -5.71 0.68
CA LEU A 291 -24.49 -5.15 1.77
C LEU A 291 -23.85 -6.23 2.65
N GLU A 292 -24.41 -7.43 2.64
CA GLU A 292 -23.90 -8.55 3.42
C GLU A 292 -23.14 -9.48 2.48
N HIS A 293 -21.88 -9.75 2.85
CA HIS A 293 -21.00 -10.62 2.09
C HIS A 293 -20.29 -11.57 3.04
N GLN A 294 -20.17 -12.83 2.62
CA GLN A 294 -19.29 -13.81 3.24
C GLN A 294 -18.37 -14.36 2.15
N PHE A 295 -17.07 -14.18 2.34
CA PHE A 295 -16.04 -14.69 1.44
C PHE A 295 -15.32 -15.86 2.13
N LYS A 296 -14.83 -16.82 1.35
CA LYS A 296 -13.90 -17.83 1.87
C LYS A 296 -12.55 -17.15 2.19
N ASN A 297 -11.81 -17.70 3.15
CA ASN A 297 -10.45 -17.24 3.44
C ASN A 297 -9.54 -17.46 2.22
N PHE A 298 -8.53 -16.60 2.09
CA PHE A 298 -7.47 -16.72 1.09
C PHE A 298 -6.14 -17.15 1.73
N PRO A 299 -5.30 -17.95 1.03
CA PRO A 299 -5.64 -18.68 -0.19
C PRO A 299 -6.68 -19.77 0.08
N VAL A 300 -7.51 -20.09 -0.91
CA VAL A 300 -8.31 -21.32 -0.88
C VAL A 300 -7.32 -22.47 -1.11
N GLU A 301 -6.63 -22.91 -0.06
CA GLU A 301 -5.87 -24.16 -0.14
C GLU A 301 -6.87 -25.32 -0.15
N SER A 302 -6.77 -26.18 -1.18
CA SER A 302 -7.30 -27.53 -1.09
C SER A 302 -6.58 -28.23 0.07
N LEU A 303 -7.32 -28.69 1.05
CA LEU A 303 -6.81 -29.69 1.99
C LEU A 303 -6.37 -30.90 1.14
N GLU A 304 -5.07 -31.18 1.10
CA GLU A 304 -4.54 -32.47 0.63
C GLU A 304 -4.98 -33.61 1.56
#